data_AF-A0A6M1SR17-F1
#
_entry.id   AF-A0A6M1SR17-F1
#
_cell.length_a   1.000
_cell.length_b   1.000
_cell.length_c   1.000
_cell.angle_alpha   90.00
_cell.angle_beta   90.00
_cell.angle_gamma   90.00
#
_symmetry.space_group_name_H-M   'P 1'
#
loop_
_entity.id
_entity.type
_entity.pdbx_description
1 polymer ?
#
loop_
_entity_poly.entity_id
_entity_poly.type
_entity_poly.pdbx_seq_one_letter_code
_entity_poly.pdbx_strand_id
1 'polypeptide(L)'
;MRQFIFFSITAVTLISLMSACGPSEEEIQQREQARQDSLEQVRQQRMEQQRMDSIAQAREDSIAAVKKKQERRQISFNTSGNFSLQVEAWRSQEKAQAQVQKWKDRGFENAYVVKYGQEETGNIWFRVRLGLTDTRERAEQLGQNLAEEYNTEYWISQVEGAN
;
A
#
# COMPACT_ATOMS: atom_id res chain seq x y z
N MET A 1 -22.37 74.42 54.80
CA MET A 1 -21.68 73.99 53.56
C MET A 1 -20.83 72.74 53.72
N ARG A 2 -20.04 72.58 54.80
CA ARG A 2 -19.17 71.41 55.00
C ARG A 2 -19.90 70.05 55.02
N GLN A 3 -21.08 69.95 55.62
CA GLN A 3 -21.84 68.69 55.70
C GLN A 3 -22.41 68.20 54.35
N PHE A 4 -22.80 69.12 53.45
CA PHE A 4 -23.29 68.77 52.12
C PHE A 4 -22.17 68.20 51.23
N ILE A 5 -20.94 68.71 51.39
CA ILE A 5 -19.77 68.22 50.65
C ILE A 5 -19.45 66.76 51.02
N PHE A 6 -19.55 66.42 52.31
CA PHE A 6 -19.35 65.04 52.75
C PHE A 6 -20.41 64.09 52.19
N PHE A 7 -21.68 64.51 52.15
CA PHE A 7 -22.78 63.72 51.58
C PHE A 7 -22.61 63.49 50.07
N SER A 8 -22.18 64.51 49.32
CA SER A 8 -21.95 64.37 47.89
C SER A 8 -20.78 63.44 47.57
N ILE A 9 -19.71 63.48 48.38
CA ILE A 9 -18.55 62.59 48.20
C ILE A 9 -18.93 61.14 48.53
N THR A 10 -19.76 60.91 49.55
CA THR A 10 -20.26 59.56 49.89
C THR A 10 -21.22 59.00 48.84
N ALA A 11 -22.04 59.83 48.21
CA ALA A 11 -22.94 59.40 47.14
C ALA A 11 -22.17 58.97 45.88
N VAL A 12 -21.10 59.70 45.51
CA VAL A 12 -20.29 59.37 44.32
C VAL A 12 -19.47 58.09 44.52
N THR A 13 -18.95 57.83 45.73
CA THR A 13 -18.26 56.56 46.04
C THR A 13 -19.19 55.36 46.07
N LEU A 14 -20.45 55.51 46.48
CA LEU A 14 -21.43 54.43 46.45
C LEU A 14 -21.86 54.05 45.03
N ILE A 15 -22.01 55.04 44.15
CA ILE A 15 -22.38 54.81 42.73
C ILE A 15 -21.25 54.16 41.95
N SER A 16 -19.99 54.43 42.28
CA SER A 16 -18.83 53.87 41.57
C SER A 16 -18.52 52.40 41.93
N LEU A 17 -19.04 51.88 43.04
CA LEU A 17 -18.95 50.45 43.41
C LEU A 17 -19.93 49.56 42.61
N MET A 18 -20.99 50.13 42.04
CA MET A 18 -21.97 49.37 41.24
C MET A 18 -21.59 49.23 39.76
N SER A 19 -20.46 49.83 39.35
CA SER A 19 -19.94 49.78 37.97
C SER A 19 -18.89 48.68 37.76
N ALA A 20 -18.57 47.90 38.79
CA ALA A 20 -17.68 46.74 38.70
C ALA A 20 -18.45 45.52 38.18
N CYS A 21 -18.93 45.59 36.93
CA CYS A 21 -19.46 44.42 36.21
C CYS A 21 -18.30 43.51 35.78
N GLY A 22 -17.70 42.83 36.75
CA GLY A 22 -16.95 41.60 36.49
C GLY A 22 -17.93 40.44 36.34
N PRO A 23 -17.67 39.48 35.42
CA PRO A 23 -18.50 38.29 35.34
C PRO A 23 -18.52 37.59 36.70
N SER A 24 -19.71 37.14 37.11
CA SER A 24 -19.86 36.37 38.34
C SER A 24 -19.07 35.07 38.28
N GLU A 25 -18.67 34.50 39.42
CA GLU A 25 -17.93 33.23 39.46
C GLU A 25 -18.67 32.09 38.73
N GLU A 26 -20.00 32.08 38.78
CA GLU A 26 -20.84 31.12 38.06
C GLU A 26 -20.71 31.26 36.54
N GLU A 27 -20.68 32.49 35.99
CA GLU A 27 -20.49 32.72 34.56
C GLU A 27 -19.09 32.30 34.09
N ILE A 28 -18.08 32.42 34.95
CA ILE A 28 -16.71 31.95 34.66
C ILE A 28 -16.71 30.41 34.60
N GLN A 29 -17.32 29.74 35.58
CA GLN A 29 -17.43 28.28 35.60
C GLN A 29 -18.20 27.73 34.40
N GLN A 30 -19.32 28.35 34.03
CA GLN A 30 -20.09 27.92 32.85
C GLN A 30 -19.29 28.07 31.55
N ARG A 31 -18.50 29.15 31.40
CA ARG A 31 -17.60 29.32 30.24
C ARG A 31 -16.49 28.27 30.22
N GLU A 32 -15.95 27.92 31.39
CA GLU A 32 -14.91 26.88 31.52
C GLU A 32 -15.47 25.51 31.10
N GLN A 33 -16.67 25.16 31.59
CA GLN A 33 -17.37 23.93 31.21
C GLN A 33 -17.66 23.90 29.71
N ALA A 34 -18.24 24.98 29.16
CA ALA A 34 -18.53 25.06 27.72
C ALA A 34 -17.25 24.91 26.86
N ARG A 35 -16.10 25.43 27.32
CA ARG A 35 -14.81 25.19 26.65
C ARG A 35 -14.39 23.72 26.72
N GLN A 36 -14.52 23.08 27.88
CA GLN A 36 -14.17 21.67 28.06
C GLN A 36 -15.05 20.77 27.19
N ASP A 37 -16.36 21.01 27.18
CA ASP A 37 -17.33 20.29 26.35
C ASP A 37 -17.03 20.47 24.86
N SER A 38 -16.70 21.69 24.44
CA SER A 38 -16.29 21.98 23.06
C SER A 38 -15.01 21.23 22.68
N LEU A 39 -14.05 21.13 23.59
CA LEU A 39 -12.79 20.41 23.36
C LEU A 39 -13.02 18.89 23.24
N GLU A 40 -13.91 18.33 24.05
CA GLU A 40 -14.29 16.92 23.97
C GLU A 40 -15.00 16.60 22.66
N GLN A 41 -15.92 17.45 22.20
CA GLN A 41 -16.59 17.28 20.91
C GLN A 41 -15.57 17.25 19.76
N VAL A 42 -14.60 18.17 19.74
CA VAL A 42 -13.55 18.20 18.70
C VAL A 42 -12.68 16.93 18.76
N ARG A 43 -12.36 16.43 19.96
CA ARG A 43 -11.64 15.16 20.10
C ARG A 43 -12.45 13.99 19.55
N GLN A 44 -13.73 13.89 19.89
CA GLN A 44 -14.61 12.83 19.40
C GLN A 44 -14.73 12.88 17.87
N GLN A 45 -14.94 14.07 17.30
CA GLN A 45 -14.99 14.26 15.84
C GLN A 45 -13.68 13.83 15.16
N ARG A 46 -12.51 14.20 15.72
CA ARG A 46 -11.22 13.75 15.17
C ARG A 46 -11.07 12.23 15.21
N MET A 47 -11.44 11.60 16.32
CA MET A 47 -11.37 10.14 16.46
C MET A 47 -12.27 9.44 15.44
N GLU A 48 -13.48 9.97 15.22
CA GLU A 48 -14.41 9.44 14.23
C GLU A 48 -13.89 9.63 12.80
N GLN A 49 -13.34 10.80 12.49
CA GLN A 49 -12.70 11.08 11.20
C GLN A 49 -11.54 10.12 10.94
N GLN A 50 -10.64 9.93 11.91
CA GLN A 50 -9.54 8.95 11.80
C GLN A 50 -10.04 7.52 11.58
N ARG A 51 -11.16 7.15 12.21
CA ARG A 51 -11.78 5.85 12.01
C ARG A 51 -12.29 5.69 10.58
N MET A 52 -12.95 6.72 10.04
CA MET A 52 -13.45 6.73 8.67
C MET A 52 -12.31 6.69 7.65
N ASP A 53 -11.23 7.45 7.89
CA ASP A 53 -10.03 7.46 7.05
C ASP A 53 -9.35 6.09 7.05
N SER A 54 -9.25 5.45 8.22
CA SER A 54 -8.69 4.09 8.34
C SER A 54 -9.53 3.05 7.57
N ILE A 55 -10.86 3.17 7.62
CA ILE A 55 -11.76 2.28 6.88
C ILE A 55 -11.64 2.51 5.37
N ALA A 56 -11.55 3.76 4.93
CA ALA A 56 -11.38 4.12 3.53
C ALA A 56 -10.06 3.55 2.99
N GLN A 57 -8.96 3.76 3.72
CA GLN A 57 -7.65 3.22 3.36
C GLN A 57 -7.66 1.69 3.29
N ALA A 58 -8.23 1.01 4.29
CA ALA A 58 -8.33 -0.45 4.29
C ALA A 58 -9.15 -1.00 3.11
N ARG A 59 -10.19 -0.27 2.67
CA ARG A 59 -10.96 -0.61 1.46
C ARG A 59 -10.14 -0.44 0.20
N GLU A 60 -9.43 0.69 0.06
CA GLU A 60 -8.55 0.94 -1.08
C GLU A 60 -7.45 -0.12 -1.19
N ASP A 61 -6.78 -0.44 -0.09
CA ASP A 61 -5.76 -1.48 -0.02
C ASP A 61 -6.32 -2.85 -0.40
N SER A 62 -7.54 -3.17 0.07
CA SER A 62 -8.22 -4.42 -0.29
C SER A 62 -8.54 -4.49 -1.79
N ILE A 63 -9.06 -3.41 -2.37
CA ILE A 63 -9.37 -3.33 -3.81
C ILE A 63 -8.08 -3.44 -4.63
N ALA A 64 -7.02 -2.74 -4.23
CA ALA A 64 -5.71 -2.80 -4.89
C ALA A 64 -5.12 -4.22 -4.82
N ALA A 65 -5.21 -4.90 -3.68
CA ALA A 65 -4.76 -6.27 -3.52
C ALA A 65 -5.54 -7.25 -4.42
N VAL A 66 -6.87 -7.07 -4.52
CA VAL A 66 -7.72 -7.88 -5.42
C VAL A 66 -7.36 -7.62 -6.88
N LYS A 67 -7.21 -6.35 -7.31
CA LYS A 67 -6.74 -5.99 -8.65
C LYS A 67 -5.39 -6.63 -8.98
N LYS A 68 -4.39 -6.48 -8.10
CA LYS A 68 -3.06 -7.08 -8.26
C LYS A 68 -3.14 -8.61 -8.34
N LYS A 69 -4.05 -9.26 -7.61
CA LYS A 69 -4.29 -10.71 -7.71
C LYS A 69 -5.00 -11.11 -9.01
N GLN A 70 -5.86 -10.26 -9.55
CA GLN A 70 -6.56 -10.51 -10.81
C GLN A 70 -5.64 -10.30 -12.01
N GLU A 71 -4.83 -9.24 -12.01
CA GLU A 71 -3.78 -8.99 -13.02
C GLU A 71 -2.75 -10.12 -13.05
N ARG A 72 -2.33 -10.65 -11.87
CA ARG A 72 -1.45 -11.83 -11.78
C ARG A 72 -2.06 -13.10 -12.39
N ARG A 73 -3.38 -13.30 -12.29
CA ARG A 73 -4.07 -14.41 -12.96
C ARG A 73 -4.25 -14.20 -14.47
N GLN A 74 -4.11 -12.98 -14.95
CA GLN A 74 -4.11 -12.63 -16.38
C GLN A 74 -2.69 -12.51 -16.95
N ILE A 75 -1.73 -13.28 -16.45
CA ILE A 75 -0.50 -13.54 -17.21
C ILE A 75 -0.89 -14.42 -18.40
N SER A 76 -1.37 -13.78 -19.46
CA SER A 76 -1.65 -14.43 -20.74
C SER A 76 -0.31 -14.75 -21.39
N PHE A 77 0.03 -16.03 -21.42
CA PHE A 77 1.14 -16.49 -22.21
C PHE A 77 0.69 -16.67 -23.65
N ASN A 78 1.42 -16.08 -24.60
CA ASN A 78 1.13 -16.29 -26.00
C ASN A 78 1.88 -17.54 -26.47
N THR A 79 1.16 -18.56 -26.92
CA THR A 79 1.76 -19.79 -27.47
C THR A 79 2.71 -19.52 -28.65
N SER A 80 2.64 -18.35 -29.27
CA SER A 80 3.47 -17.89 -30.39
C SER A 80 4.43 -16.74 -30.03
N GLY A 81 4.64 -16.45 -28.74
CA GLY A 81 5.50 -15.35 -28.30
C GLY A 81 6.99 -15.60 -28.59
N ASN A 82 7.75 -14.52 -28.81
CA ASN A 82 9.16 -14.59 -29.24
C ASN A 82 10.14 -14.59 -28.07
N PHE A 83 9.68 -14.25 -26.85
CA PHE A 83 10.52 -14.15 -25.67
C PHE A 83 10.04 -15.08 -24.57
N SER A 84 10.98 -15.66 -23.84
CA SER A 84 10.74 -16.56 -22.71
C SER A 84 11.63 -16.17 -21.55
N LEU A 85 11.20 -16.48 -20.32
CA LEU A 85 12.02 -16.25 -19.14
C LEU A 85 12.69 -17.54 -18.72
N GLN A 86 14.01 -17.57 -18.82
CA GLN A 86 14.80 -18.64 -18.21
C GLN A 86 14.98 -18.33 -16.73
N VAL A 87 14.64 -19.28 -15.87
CA VAL A 87 14.75 -19.13 -14.40
C VAL A 87 15.82 -20.05 -13.81
N GLU A 88 16.07 -21.19 -14.44
CA GLU A 88 17.02 -22.18 -13.93
C GLU A 88 17.71 -22.93 -15.07
N ALA A 89 18.88 -23.51 -14.79
CA ALA A 89 19.58 -24.39 -15.71
C ALA A 89 20.21 -25.57 -14.94
N TRP A 90 19.95 -26.79 -15.41
CA TRP A 90 20.36 -28.02 -14.75
C TRP A 90 21.16 -28.93 -15.68
N ARG A 91 22.07 -29.73 -15.12
CA ARG A 91 22.77 -30.79 -15.87
C ARG A 91 21.93 -32.06 -16.04
N SER A 92 20.94 -32.28 -15.18
CA SER A 92 20.02 -33.43 -15.22
C SER A 92 18.67 -33.02 -15.79
N GLN A 93 18.19 -33.79 -16.77
CA GLN A 93 16.86 -33.62 -17.37
C GLN A 93 15.75 -33.83 -16.34
N GLU A 94 15.86 -34.88 -15.53
CA GLU A 94 14.88 -35.22 -14.50
C GLU A 94 14.75 -34.09 -13.48
N LYS A 95 15.87 -33.51 -13.04
CA LYS A 95 15.85 -32.34 -12.14
C LYS A 95 15.16 -31.15 -12.79
N ALA A 96 15.49 -30.82 -14.04
CA ALA A 96 14.83 -29.73 -14.75
C ALA A 96 13.32 -29.95 -14.87
N GLN A 97 12.89 -31.18 -15.16
CA GLN A 97 11.47 -31.54 -15.24
C GLN A 97 10.75 -31.42 -13.90
N ALA A 98 11.39 -31.84 -12.80
CA ALA A 98 10.84 -31.67 -11.46
C ALA A 98 10.65 -30.19 -11.11
N GLN A 99 11.57 -29.31 -11.53
CA GLN A 99 11.43 -27.86 -11.32
C GLN A 99 10.31 -27.26 -12.17
N VAL A 100 10.17 -27.70 -13.43
CA VAL A 100 9.02 -27.32 -14.26
C VAL A 100 7.70 -27.65 -13.56
N GLN A 101 7.59 -28.84 -12.95
CA GLN A 101 6.36 -29.20 -12.25
C GLN A 101 6.08 -28.26 -11.07
N LYS A 102 7.10 -27.90 -10.27
CA LYS A 102 6.94 -26.91 -9.19
C LYS A 102 6.48 -25.55 -9.71
N TRP A 103 6.98 -25.11 -10.86
CA TRP A 103 6.54 -23.86 -11.48
C TRP A 103 5.09 -23.95 -11.98
N LYS A 104 4.68 -25.10 -12.54
CA LYS A 104 3.28 -25.34 -12.90
C LYS A 104 2.35 -25.32 -11.69
N ASP A 105 2.75 -25.93 -10.58
CA ASP A 105 1.99 -25.94 -9.33
C ASP A 105 1.84 -24.52 -8.73
N ARG A 106 2.79 -23.62 -9.03
CA ARG A 106 2.72 -22.18 -8.69
C ARG A 106 1.87 -21.36 -9.66
N GLY A 107 1.27 -21.97 -10.68
CA GLY A 107 0.39 -21.32 -11.66
C GLY A 107 1.06 -20.98 -12.99
N PHE A 108 2.31 -21.38 -13.22
CA PHE A 108 3.00 -21.19 -14.50
C PHE A 108 2.80 -22.42 -15.40
N GLU A 109 1.58 -22.63 -15.87
CA GLU A 109 1.17 -23.85 -16.59
C GLU A 109 2.01 -24.15 -17.84
N ASN A 110 2.54 -23.12 -18.47
CA ASN A 110 3.38 -23.23 -19.65
C ASN A 110 4.89 -23.23 -19.35
N ALA A 111 5.30 -23.56 -18.13
CA ALA A 111 6.69 -23.86 -17.83
C ALA A 111 7.17 -25.09 -18.64
N TYR A 112 8.39 -25.01 -19.18
CA TYR A 112 8.96 -26.05 -20.04
C TYR A 112 10.48 -26.13 -19.94
N VAL A 113 11.04 -27.25 -20.41
CA VAL A 113 12.51 -27.47 -20.45
C VAL A 113 12.98 -27.36 -21.88
N VAL A 114 14.09 -26.64 -22.09
CA VAL A 114 14.84 -26.62 -23.35
C VAL A 114 16.20 -27.25 -23.15
N LYS A 115 16.54 -28.22 -24.01
CA LYS A 115 17.88 -28.80 -24.07
C LYS A 115 18.80 -27.86 -24.84
N TYR A 116 19.96 -27.55 -24.29
CA TYR A 116 20.94 -26.64 -24.89
C TYR A 116 22.36 -27.22 -24.75
N GLY A 117 23.19 -27.04 -25.77
CA GLY A 117 24.57 -27.51 -25.80
C GLY A 117 24.80 -28.68 -26.77
N GLN A 118 25.96 -29.31 -26.68
CA GLN A 118 26.39 -30.36 -27.60
C GLN A 118 26.29 -31.73 -26.93
N GLU A 119 25.58 -32.66 -27.58
CA GLU A 119 25.43 -34.02 -27.06
C GLU A 119 26.71 -34.82 -27.14
N GLU A 120 27.47 -34.66 -28.22
CA GLU A 120 28.72 -35.37 -28.48
C GLU A 120 29.79 -35.13 -27.41
N THR A 121 29.80 -33.93 -26.82
CA THR A 121 30.75 -33.56 -25.76
C THR A 121 30.19 -33.75 -24.35
N GLY A 122 28.92 -34.18 -24.21
CA GLY A 122 28.23 -34.27 -22.92
C GLY A 122 27.98 -32.92 -22.24
N ASN A 123 28.25 -31.80 -22.93
CA ASN A 123 28.03 -30.45 -22.43
C ASN A 123 26.59 -29.99 -22.66
N ILE A 124 25.66 -30.80 -22.18
CA ILE A 124 24.22 -30.55 -22.23
C ILE A 124 23.77 -29.83 -20.96
N TRP A 125 22.91 -28.84 -21.15
CA TRP A 125 22.17 -28.15 -20.11
C TRP A 125 20.67 -28.22 -20.41
N PHE A 126 19.88 -28.36 -19.37
CA PHE A 126 18.42 -28.37 -19.40
C PHE A 126 17.94 -27.08 -18.74
N ARG A 127 17.55 -26.12 -19.56
CA ARG A 127 17.13 -24.78 -19.15
C ARG A 127 15.63 -24.78 -18.88
N VAL A 128 15.22 -24.38 -17.69
CA VAL A 128 13.81 -24.22 -17.31
C VAL A 128 13.37 -22.83 -17.72
N ARG A 129 12.36 -22.78 -18.59
CA ARG A 129 11.78 -21.55 -19.11
C ARG A 129 10.32 -21.44 -18.71
N LEU A 130 9.91 -20.22 -18.39
CA LEU A 130 8.55 -19.84 -18.08
C LEU A 130 8.07 -18.92 -19.19
N GLY A 131 6.87 -19.16 -19.67
CA GLY A 131 6.26 -18.16 -20.51
C GLY A 131 6.70 -18.17 -21.96
N LEU A 132 5.81 -17.56 -22.74
CA LEU A 132 6.13 -16.97 -24.03
C LEU A 132 5.43 -15.60 -24.04
N THR A 133 6.17 -14.54 -24.35
CA THR A 133 5.68 -13.17 -24.43
C THR A 133 6.02 -12.56 -25.79
N ASP A 134 5.15 -11.67 -26.25
CA ASP A 134 5.26 -11.05 -27.58
C ASP A 134 6.41 -10.05 -27.66
N THR A 135 6.59 -9.28 -26.57
CA THR A 135 7.61 -8.24 -26.48
C THR A 135 8.59 -8.49 -25.35
N ARG A 136 9.79 -7.91 -25.47
CA ARG A 136 10.83 -7.98 -24.44
C ARG A 136 10.41 -7.23 -23.18
N GLU A 137 9.72 -6.10 -23.31
CA GLU A 137 9.23 -5.30 -22.19
C GLU A 137 8.24 -6.11 -21.32
N ARG A 138 7.39 -6.92 -21.96
CA ARG A 138 6.46 -7.80 -21.26
C ARG A 138 7.20 -8.92 -20.52
N ALA A 139 8.25 -9.49 -21.13
CA ALA A 139 9.12 -10.46 -20.48
C ALA A 139 9.83 -9.86 -19.26
N GLU A 140 10.32 -8.61 -19.38
CA GLU A 140 11.01 -7.90 -18.31
C GLU A 140 10.09 -7.65 -17.11
N GLN A 141 8.89 -7.13 -17.34
CA GLN A 141 7.88 -6.94 -16.29
C GLN A 141 7.53 -8.25 -15.58
N LEU A 142 7.37 -9.35 -16.34
CA LEU A 142 7.10 -10.66 -15.77
C LEU A 142 8.27 -11.15 -14.93
N GLY A 143 9.51 -10.90 -15.38
CA GLY A 143 10.74 -11.31 -14.70
C GLY A 143 10.95 -10.58 -13.39
N GLN A 144 10.75 -9.27 -13.37
CA GLN A 144 10.81 -8.46 -12.15
C GLN A 144 9.80 -8.93 -11.11
N ASN A 145 8.54 -9.11 -11.52
CA ASN A 145 7.49 -9.62 -10.62
C ASN A 145 7.86 -11.02 -10.06
N LEU A 146 8.45 -11.87 -10.88
CA LEU A 146 8.85 -13.23 -10.49
C LEU A 146 10.05 -13.20 -9.53
N ALA A 147 11.02 -12.34 -9.79
CA ALA A 147 12.18 -12.14 -8.91
C ALA A 147 11.76 -11.61 -7.53
N GLU A 148 10.84 -10.66 -7.47
CA GLU A 148 10.30 -10.14 -6.22
C GLU A 148 9.48 -11.18 -5.45
N GLU A 149 8.61 -11.93 -6.13
CA GLU A 149 7.68 -12.87 -5.47
C GLU A 149 8.37 -14.16 -5.01
N TYR A 150 9.32 -14.68 -5.80
CA TYR A 150 9.95 -15.99 -5.58
C TYR A 150 11.43 -15.92 -5.22
N ASN A 151 12.01 -14.72 -5.11
CA ASN A 151 13.44 -14.50 -4.84
C ASN A 151 14.34 -15.33 -5.76
N THR A 152 14.10 -15.24 -7.06
CA THR A 152 14.82 -15.99 -8.09
C THR A 152 15.43 -15.06 -9.13
N GLU A 153 16.57 -15.48 -9.66
CA GLU A 153 17.16 -14.83 -10.83
C GLU A 153 16.38 -15.21 -12.10
N TYR A 154 16.45 -14.35 -13.11
CA TYR A 154 15.86 -14.61 -14.42
C TYR A 154 16.74 -14.05 -15.54
N TRP A 155 16.60 -14.65 -16.72
CA TRP A 155 17.19 -14.17 -17.96
C TRP A 155 16.14 -14.20 -19.07
N ILE A 156 15.99 -13.09 -19.78
CA ILE A 156 15.14 -13.05 -20.97
C ILE A 156 15.87 -13.73 -22.11
N SER A 157 15.26 -14.77 -22.67
CA SER A 157 15.74 -15.51 -23.84
C SER A 157 14.78 -15.36 -24.99
N GLN A 158 15.31 -15.04 -26.18
CA GLN A 158 14.54 -15.17 -27.41
C GLN A 158 14.34 -16.66 -27.72
N VAL A 159 13.14 -17.02 -28.18
CA VAL A 159 12.82 -18.38 -28.62
C VAL A 159 13.21 -18.49 -30.09
N GLU A 160 14.25 -19.26 -30.37
CA GLU A 160 14.65 -19.59 -31.75
C GLU A 160 13.51 -20.41 -32.38
N GLY A 161 12.87 -19.86 -33.41
CA GLY A 161 11.70 -20.47 -34.08
C GLY A 161 10.50 -19.54 -34.31
N ALA A 162 10.54 -18.31 -33.80
CA ALA A 162 9.62 -17.26 -34.23
C ALA A 162 10.11 -16.67 -35.57
N ASN A 163 9.48 -17.09 -36.66
CA ASN A 163 9.65 -16.45 -37.97
C ASN A 163 9.02 -15.05 -37.96
#